data_AF-A0A834HB27-F1
#
_entry.id   AF-A0A834HB27-F1
#
_cell.length_a   1.000
_cell.length_b   1.000
_cell.length_c   1.000
_cell.angle_alpha   90.00
_cell.angle_beta   90.00
_cell.angle_gamma   90.00
#
_symmetry.space_group_name_H-M   'P 1'
#
loop_
_entity.id
_entity.type
_entity.pdbx_description
1 polymer ?
#
loop_
_entity_poly.entity_id
_entity_poly.type
_entity_poly.pdbx_seq_one_letter_code
_entity_poly.pdbx_strand_id
1 'polypeptide(L)'
;MGSKKKAARHKSPSPSASQDTDMSIEGLHAKHQQELENLTLTTQPFKTLKFFILAVIKYLKRSVSYLLAHGGWLMVLCSVVVLVGILLFTIDGPHEKHVEEFHEYLQFGLWWVALGVASSIGLGSGLHTFVLYLGPHIALFTIKAVQCGRVDLKSAPYDTIQLNRGPSWLDKDCSEFGPSLFSSLDGSHVPLSMILAQIQMEAVLWGIGTALGELPPYFISRAARLSGSKLDTMEELDASSTEDSGIITTHLNQIKCWFLLHSQYLSFFTILVLASVPNPLFDLAGIMCGQFGVPFWKFFLATLIGKAIIKTHIQTLFIISVCNNQLLDWIENELIRAFSLVPGFASILPTVIPKLHAMRAKYMTTAPPMPSNIKAKKWDFSFTSIWNTVVWLMIMKFFATIVTSTAQRYLKKEQEKEIASKHPNESDHLSQMNFSSISRSLPSSSPL
;
A
#
# COMPACT_ATOMS: atom_id res chain seq x y z
N MET A 1 60.97 67.54 -12.46
CA MET A 1 60.25 66.26 -12.29
C MET A 1 59.42 66.31 -11.02
N GLY A 2 58.09 66.31 -11.13
CA GLY A 2 57.17 66.35 -9.99
C GLY A 2 55.85 65.73 -10.39
N SER A 3 55.59 64.52 -9.90
CA SER A 3 54.53 63.61 -10.34
C SER A 3 53.18 63.95 -9.69
N LYS A 4 52.13 64.16 -10.49
CA LYS A 4 50.72 64.21 -10.05
C LYS A 4 50.10 62.81 -10.18
N LYS A 5 49.86 62.13 -9.05
CA LYS A 5 48.98 60.94 -9.00
C LYS A 5 47.54 61.39 -8.74
N LYS A 6 46.62 61.07 -9.67
CA LYS A 6 45.16 61.12 -9.46
C LYS A 6 44.76 59.87 -8.66
N ALA A 7 44.05 60.06 -7.54
CA ALA A 7 43.42 58.97 -6.80
C ALA A 7 42.07 58.61 -7.44
N ALA A 8 41.93 57.35 -7.86
CA ALA A 8 40.66 56.78 -8.29
C ALA A 8 39.82 56.41 -7.05
N ARG A 9 38.57 56.88 -7.02
CA ARG A 9 37.61 56.62 -5.94
C ARG A 9 36.96 55.26 -6.20
N HIS A 10 37.40 54.22 -5.50
CA HIS A 10 36.68 52.94 -5.45
C HIS A 10 35.34 53.14 -4.72
N LYS A 11 34.24 52.84 -5.42
CA LYS A 11 32.89 52.78 -4.85
C LYS A 11 32.71 51.36 -4.31
N SER A 12 32.71 51.21 -2.98
CA SER A 12 32.29 49.97 -2.31
C SER A 12 30.77 49.77 -2.48
N PRO A 13 30.26 48.54 -2.64
CA PRO A 13 28.83 48.28 -2.59
C PRO A 13 28.32 48.49 -1.15
N SER A 14 27.19 49.16 -1.00
CA SER A 14 26.51 49.40 0.28
C SER A 14 25.96 48.09 0.87
N PRO A 15 26.18 47.78 2.16
CA PRO A 15 25.67 46.58 2.83
C PRO A 15 24.17 46.62 3.19
N SER A 16 23.50 47.76 2.99
CA SER A 16 22.08 47.93 3.30
C SER A 16 21.14 47.28 2.27
N ALA A 17 21.57 47.18 1.01
CA ALA A 17 20.72 46.61 -0.04
C ALA A 17 20.55 45.09 0.09
N SER A 18 21.56 44.37 0.61
CA SER A 18 21.51 42.92 0.82
C SER A 18 20.62 42.53 2.01
N GLN A 19 20.66 43.30 3.10
CA GLN A 19 19.83 43.03 4.29
C GLN A 19 18.34 43.30 4.05
N ASP A 20 17.98 44.34 3.29
CA ASP A 20 16.58 44.62 2.93
C ASP A 20 16.02 43.55 1.95
N THR A 21 16.85 43.02 1.03
CA THR A 21 16.45 41.89 0.19
C THR A 21 16.28 40.59 0.98
N ASP A 22 17.19 40.27 1.91
CA ASP A 22 17.08 39.05 2.73
C ASP A 22 15.84 39.08 3.62
N MET A 23 15.54 40.22 4.27
CA MET A 23 14.32 40.40 5.06
C MET A 23 13.04 40.31 4.21
N SER A 24 13.08 40.78 2.96
CA SER A 24 11.95 40.65 2.03
C SER A 24 11.77 39.21 1.53
N ILE A 25 12.83 38.42 1.44
CA ILE A 25 12.80 37.02 1.01
C ILE A 25 12.24 36.14 2.14
N GLU A 26 12.70 36.32 3.38
CA GLU A 26 12.15 35.59 4.53
C GLU A 26 10.65 35.86 4.72
N GLY A 27 10.21 37.11 4.58
CA GLY A 27 8.79 37.46 4.64
C GLY A 27 7.95 36.84 3.51
N LEU A 28 8.51 36.75 2.30
CA LEU A 28 7.86 36.09 1.17
C LEU A 28 7.78 34.57 1.36
N HIS A 29 8.84 33.95 1.88
CA HIS A 29 8.86 32.53 2.24
C HIS A 29 7.84 32.20 3.33
N ALA A 30 7.75 33.01 4.38
CA ALA A 30 6.76 32.83 5.44
C ALA A 30 5.33 32.90 4.90
N LYS A 31 5.05 33.87 4.00
CA LYS A 31 3.75 33.98 3.33
C LYS A 31 3.44 32.78 2.45
N HIS A 32 4.43 32.29 1.68
CA HIS A 32 4.28 31.11 0.84
C HIS A 32 4.01 29.83 1.65
N GLN A 33 4.71 29.67 2.78
CA GLN A 33 4.50 28.57 3.72
C GLN A 33 3.08 28.61 4.30
N GLN A 34 2.63 29.78 4.74
CA GLN A 34 1.28 29.99 5.28
C GLN A 34 0.18 29.72 4.24
N GLU A 35 0.40 30.06 2.97
CA GLU A 35 -0.53 29.72 1.90
C GLU A 35 -0.59 28.22 1.61
N LEU A 36 0.53 27.50 1.72
CA LEU A 36 0.59 26.04 1.56
C LEU A 36 -0.13 25.31 2.69
N GLU A 37 0.08 25.73 3.94
CA GLU A 37 -0.58 25.17 5.13
C GLU A 37 -2.10 25.39 5.10
N ASN A 38 -2.52 26.58 4.64
CA ASN A 38 -3.94 26.89 4.47
C ASN A 38 -4.57 26.25 3.22
N LEU A 39 -3.81 25.64 2.33
CA LEU A 39 -4.32 25.00 1.12
C LEU A 39 -4.68 23.54 1.41
N THR A 40 -5.85 23.33 2.03
CA THR A 40 -6.41 22.00 2.24
C THR A 40 -7.82 21.89 1.67
N LEU A 41 -8.30 20.65 1.46
CA LEU A 41 -9.68 20.42 0.99
C LEU A 41 -10.74 20.93 1.98
N THR A 42 -10.40 20.99 3.27
CA THR A 42 -11.29 21.42 4.35
C THR A 42 -11.30 22.94 4.54
N THR A 43 -10.17 23.62 4.33
CA THR A 43 -10.08 25.09 4.48
C THR A 43 -10.42 25.85 3.20
N GLN A 44 -9.94 25.41 2.03
CA GLN A 44 -10.11 26.10 0.76
C GLN A 44 -10.43 25.12 -0.39
N PRO A 45 -11.64 24.51 -0.43
CA PRO A 45 -11.96 23.42 -1.34
C PRO A 45 -11.80 23.79 -2.83
N PHE A 46 -12.33 24.95 -3.25
CA PHE A 46 -12.29 25.38 -4.65
C PHE A 46 -10.88 25.74 -5.13
N LYS A 47 -10.08 26.40 -4.28
CA LYS A 47 -8.70 26.78 -4.63
C LYS A 47 -7.81 25.54 -4.73
N THR A 48 -7.95 24.62 -3.79
CA THR A 48 -7.24 23.32 -3.79
C THR A 48 -7.61 22.50 -5.02
N LEU A 49 -8.90 22.38 -5.35
CA LEU A 49 -9.34 21.64 -6.53
C LEU A 49 -8.85 22.28 -7.84
N LYS A 50 -8.85 23.61 -7.94
CA LYS A 50 -8.30 24.33 -9.10
C LYS A 50 -6.82 24.00 -9.32
N PHE A 51 -6.00 24.09 -8.28
CA PHE A 51 -4.57 23.76 -8.39
C PHE A 51 -4.33 22.29 -8.68
N PHE A 52 -5.14 21.39 -8.10
CA PHE A 52 -5.11 19.98 -8.44
C PHE A 52 -5.38 19.73 -9.93
N ILE A 53 -6.44 20.31 -10.49
CA ILE A 53 -6.79 20.17 -11.92
C ILE A 53 -5.66 20.72 -12.80
N LEU A 54 -5.12 21.89 -12.48
CA LEU A 54 -3.98 22.47 -13.21
C LEU A 54 -2.74 21.57 -13.15
N ALA A 55 -2.47 20.96 -11.99
CA ALA A 55 -1.39 20.00 -11.83
C ALA A 55 -1.60 18.78 -12.73
N VAL A 56 -2.79 18.19 -12.70
CA VAL A 56 -3.16 17.03 -13.51
C VAL A 56 -3.01 17.34 -14.99
N ILE A 57 -3.54 18.48 -15.47
CA ILE A 57 -3.40 18.90 -16.88
C ILE A 57 -1.92 19.08 -17.25
N LYS A 58 -1.11 19.70 -16.39
CA LYS A 58 0.32 19.91 -16.64
C LYS A 58 1.09 18.58 -16.71
N TYR A 59 0.77 17.64 -15.83
CA TYR A 59 1.35 16.29 -15.87
C TYR A 59 0.92 15.53 -17.11
N LEU A 60 -0.37 15.55 -17.47
CA LEU A 60 -0.89 14.98 -18.72
C LEU A 60 -0.17 15.56 -19.94
N LYS A 61 -0.08 16.88 -20.06
CA LYS A 61 0.63 17.54 -21.17
C LYS A 61 2.10 17.13 -21.23
N ARG A 62 2.79 17.06 -20.09
CA ARG A 62 4.19 16.63 -20.04
C ARG A 62 4.34 15.16 -20.46
N SER A 63 3.46 14.29 -20.00
CA SER A 63 3.45 12.87 -20.38
C SER A 63 3.17 12.69 -21.87
N VAL A 64 2.17 13.39 -22.42
CA VAL A 64 1.85 13.38 -23.86
C VAL A 64 3.01 13.91 -24.68
N SER A 65 3.62 15.04 -24.27
CA SER A 65 4.77 15.62 -24.98
C SER A 65 6.00 14.71 -24.92
N TYR A 66 6.22 13.99 -23.81
CA TYR A 66 7.29 13.03 -23.67
C TYR A 66 7.05 11.80 -24.56
N LEU A 67 5.83 11.26 -24.58
CA LEU A 67 5.43 10.17 -25.46
C LEU A 67 5.57 10.57 -26.95
N LEU A 68 5.19 11.80 -27.29
CA LEU A 68 5.32 12.33 -28.64
C LEU A 68 6.79 12.50 -29.06
N ALA A 69 7.67 12.89 -28.13
CA ALA A 69 9.09 13.11 -28.38
C ALA A 69 9.94 11.83 -28.39
N HIS A 70 9.52 10.74 -27.74
CA HIS A 70 10.30 9.49 -27.65
C HIS A 70 9.62 8.27 -28.29
N GLY A 71 8.35 8.37 -28.71
CA GLY A 71 7.60 7.21 -29.18
C GLY A 71 6.36 7.55 -29.99
N GLY A 72 6.52 8.24 -31.12
CA GLY A 72 5.40 8.46 -32.07
C GLY A 72 4.64 7.17 -32.42
N TRP A 73 5.36 6.04 -32.55
CA TRP A 73 4.76 4.73 -32.78
C TRP A 73 3.98 4.19 -31.55
N LEU A 74 4.47 4.44 -30.33
CA LEU A 74 3.77 4.10 -29.10
C LEU A 74 2.49 4.95 -28.93
N MET A 75 2.53 6.23 -29.29
CA MET A 75 1.36 7.11 -29.33
C MET A 75 0.31 6.60 -30.33
N VAL A 76 0.73 6.21 -31.53
CA VAL A 76 -0.17 5.61 -32.53
C VAL A 76 -0.77 4.31 -31.99
N LEU A 77 0.06 3.42 -31.44
CA LEU A 77 -0.41 2.16 -30.84
C LEU A 77 -1.43 2.41 -29.72
N CYS A 78 -1.13 3.31 -28.77
CA CYS A 78 -2.06 3.66 -27.70
C CYS A 78 -3.35 4.29 -28.22
N SER A 79 -3.28 5.17 -29.23
CA SER A 79 -4.46 5.79 -29.83
C SER A 79 -5.34 4.77 -30.56
N VAL A 80 -4.72 3.79 -31.23
CA VAL A 80 -5.43 2.68 -31.89
C VAL A 80 -6.09 1.79 -30.84
N VAL A 81 -5.40 1.45 -29.75
CA VAL A 81 -5.99 0.66 -28.65
C VAL A 81 -7.17 1.38 -28.01
N VAL A 82 -7.06 2.70 -27.77
CA VAL A 82 -8.16 3.50 -27.23
C VAL A 82 -9.33 3.58 -28.22
N LEU A 83 -9.04 3.80 -29.51
CA LEU A 83 -10.07 3.85 -30.55
C LEU A 83 -10.79 2.52 -30.70
N VAL A 84 -10.05 1.40 -30.71
CA VAL A 84 -10.60 0.03 -30.73
C VAL A 84 -11.40 -0.24 -29.46
N GLY A 85 -10.92 0.19 -28.28
CA GLY A 85 -11.65 0.06 -27.02
C GLY A 85 -12.96 0.83 -27.03
N ILE A 86 -12.97 2.06 -27.54
CA ILE A 86 -14.20 2.86 -27.71
C ILE A 86 -15.14 2.18 -28.70
N LEU A 87 -14.62 1.70 -29.83
CA LEU A 87 -15.43 1.06 -30.86
C LEU A 87 -16.06 -0.26 -30.37
N LEU A 88 -15.32 -1.05 -29.59
CA LEU A 88 -15.82 -2.27 -28.95
C LEU A 88 -16.86 -1.98 -27.87
N PHE A 89 -16.80 -0.80 -27.23
CA PHE A 89 -17.74 -0.41 -26.19
C PHE A 89 -19.02 0.24 -26.75
N THR A 90 -18.98 0.85 -27.93
CA THR A 90 -20.13 1.55 -28.53
C THR A 90 -20.93 0.73 -29.53
N ILE A 91 -20.34 -0.34 -30.09
CA ILE A 91 -21.05 -1.22 -31.02
C ILE A 91 -21.66 -2.36 -30.22
N ASP A 92 -22.99 -2.48 -30.23
CA ASP A 92 -23.66 -3.67 -29.68
C ASP A 92 -23.39 -4.89 -30.58
N GLY A 93 -22.93 -5.99 -29.99
CA GLY A 93 -22.58 -7.21 -30.73
C GLY A 93 -22.22 -8.39 -29.83
N PRO A 94 -21.81 -9.54 -30.41
CA PRO A 94 -21.53 -10.77 -29.66
C PRO A 94 -20.36 -10.65 -28.65
N HIS A 95 -19.59 -9.57 -28.74
CA HIS A 95 -18.54 -9.21 -27.80
C HIS A 95 -19.07 -8.60 -26.49
N GLU A 96 -20.34 -8.20 -26.40
CA GLU A 96 -20.95 -7.64 -25.18
C GLU A 96 -20.75 -8.56 -23.97
N LYS A 97 -20.92 -9.87 -24.14
CA LYS A 97 -20.68 -10.87 -23.07
C LYS A 97 -19.23 -10.87 -22.57
N HIS A 98 -18.26 -10.68 -23.46
CA HIS A 98 -16.84 -10.64 -23.09
C HIS A 98 -16.47 -9.31 -22.43
N VAL A 99 -17.10 -8.21 -22.84
CA VAL A 99 -16.93 -6.89 -22.22
C VAL A 99 -17.52 -6.87 -20.81
N GLU A 100 -18.70 -7.46 -20.62
CA GLU A 100 -19.34 -7.61 -19.32
C GLU A 100 -18.50 -8.49 -18.38
N GLU A 101 -17.99 -9.62 -18.87
CA GLU A 101 -17.09 -10.50 -18.11
C GLU A 101 -15.79 -9.77 -17.74
N PHE A 102 -15.19 -9.01 -18.66
CA PHE A 102 -14.02 -8.18 -18.36
C PHE A 102 -14.31 -7.13 -17.29
N HIS A 103 -15.47 -6.48 -17.34
CA HIS A 103 -15.89 -5.50 -16.35
C HIS A 103 -16.02 -6.14 -14.95
N GLU A 104 -16.62 -7.33 -14.85
CA GLU A 104 -16.71 -8.08 -13.58
C GLU A 104 -15.32 -8.45 -13.04
N TYR A 105 -14.39 -8.90 -13.90
CA TYR A 105 -13.00 -9.16 -13.51
C TYR A 105 -12.27 -7.89 -13.06
N LEU A 106 -12.48 -6.76 -13.74
CA LEU A 106 -11.88 -5.49 -13.37
C LEU A 106 -12.40 -5.01 -12.01
N GLN A 107 -13.72 -5.06 -11.79
CA GLN A 107 -14.35 -4.73 -10.52
C GLN A 107 -13.85 -5.63 -9.39
N PHE A 108 -13.75 -6.94 -9.63
CA PHE A 108 -13.17 -7.91 -8.70
C PHE A 108 -11.72 -7.56 -8.33
N GLY A 109 -10.87 -7.29 -9.32
CA GLY A 109 -9.48 -6.91 -9.11
C GLY A 109 -9.36 -5.61 -8.31
N LEU A 110 -10.10 -4.58 -8.72
CA LEU A 110 -10.11 -3.28 -8.06
C LEU A 110 -10.59 -3.38 -6.61
N TRP A 111 -11.64 -4.16 -6.35
CA TRP A 111 -12.18 -4.34 -5.01
C TRP A 111 -11.15 -4.93 -4.04
N TRP A 112 -10.53 -6.06 -4.41
CA TRP A 112 -9.55 -6.73 -3.55
C TRP A 112 -8.25 -5.94 -3.39
N VAL A 113 -7.76 -5.31 -4.47
CA VAL A 113 -6.58 -4.43 -4.40
C VAL A 113 -6.86 -3.20 -3.54
N ALA A 114 -8.03 -2.55 -3.69
CA ALA A 114 -8.39 -1.36 -2.91
C ALA A 114 -8.54 -1.68 -1.42
N LEU A 115 -9.18 -2.80 -1.07
CA LEU A 115 -9.25 -3.27 0.31
C LEU A 115 -7.86 -3.59 0.88
N GLY A 116 -6.99 -4.18 0.06
CA GLY A 116 -5.59 -4.43 0.43
C GLY A 116 -4.82 -3.15 0.72
N VAL A 117 -4.98 -2.10 -0.11
CA VAL A 117 -4.37 -0.77 0.11
C VAL A 117 -4.94 -0.12 1.38
N ALA A 118 -6.26 -0.17 1.55
CA ALA A 118 -6.95 0.34 2.73
C ALA A 118 -6.45 -0.36 4.01
N SER A 119 -6.15 -1.65 3.94
CA SER A 119 -5.57 -2.42 5.03
C SER A 119 -4.22 -1.88 5.51
N SER A 120 -3.42 -1.26 4.64
CA SER A 120 -2.12 -0.70 5.02
C SER A 120 -2.24 0.69 5.65
N ILE A 121 -3.22 1.47 5.22
CA ILE A 121 -3.37 2.90 5.59
C ILE A 121 -4.12 3.07 6.93
N GLY A 122 -4.97 2.12 7.32
CA GLY A 122 -5.90 2.25 8.45
C GLY A 122 -5.46 1.69 9.79
N LEU A 123 -4.53 2.34 10.51
CA LEU A 123 -4.00 1.96 11.85
C LEU A 123 -2.75 1.07 11.85
N GLY A 124 -2.05 0.94 10.72
CA GLY A 124 -0.71 0.38 10.68
C GLY A 124 -0.58 -1.14 10.91
N SER A 125 -1.59 -1.85 11.41
CA SER A 125 -1.47 -3.31 11.69
C SER A 125 -1.96 -4.23 10.57
N GLY A 126 -2.85 -3.76 9.67
CA GLY A 126 -3.47 -4.51 8.58
C GLY A 126 -4.29 -5.75 8.97
N LEU A 127 -4.15 -6.22 10.21
CA LEU A 127 -4.84 -7.37 10.76
C LEU A 127 -6.34 -7.11 10.91
N HIS A 128 -6.71 -5.88 11.28
CA HIS A 128 -8.12 -5.54 11.51
C HIS A 128 -8.94 -5.60 10.22
N THR A 129 -8.43 -5.01 9.13
CA THR A 129 -9.10 -5.06 7.82
C THR A 129 -9.12 -6.49 7.27
N PHE A 130 -8.05 -7.26 7.46
CA PHE A 130 -8.02 -8.69 7.11
C PHE A 130 -9.14 -9.49 7.82
N VAL A 131 -9.27 -9.33 9.14
CA VAL A 131 -10.27 -10.04 9.97
C VAL A 131 -11.71 -9.66 9.60
N LEU A 132 -11.93 -8.57 8.87
CA LEU A 132 -13.27 -8.07 8.54
C LEU A 132 -13.74 -8.38 7.12
N TYR A 133 -12.80 -8.55 6.18
CA TYR A 133 -13.15 -8.82 4.77
C TYR A 133 -12.58 -10.16 4.31
N LEU A 134 -11.26 -10.26 4.18
CA LEU A 134 -10.62 -11.44 3.60
C LEU A 134 -10.77 -12.67 4.50
N GLY A 135 -10.57 -12.54 5.81
CA GLY A 135 -10.72 -13.62 6.79
C GLY A 135 -12.12 -14.24 6.79
N PRO A 136 -13.20 -13.45 6.95
CA PRO A 136 -14.57 -13.95 6.88
C PRO A 136 -14.91 -14.57 5.52
N HIS A 137 -14.43 -14.01 4.41
CA HIS A 137 -14.61 -14.61 3.09
C HIS A 137 -14.00 -16.02 3.01
N ILE A 138 -12.75 -16.18 3.46
CA ILE A 138 -12.06 -17.49 3.50
C ILE A 138 -12.81 -18.46 4.42
N ALA A 139 -13.22 -17.99 5.60
CA ALA A 139 -13.92 -18.80 6.59
C ALA A 139 -15.27 -19.30 6.06
N LEU A 140 -16.12 -18.41 5.53
CA LEU A 140 -17.43 -18.76 4.99
C LEU A 140 -17.32 -19.74 3.82
N PHE A 141 -16.37 -19.51 2.91
CA PHE A 141 -16.13 -20.42 1.79
C PHE A 141 -15.66 -21.79 2.27
N THR A 142 -14.70 -21.84 3.20
CA THR A 142 -14.19 -23.09 3.77
C THR A 142 -15.28 -23.89 4.47
N ILE A 143 -16.10 -23.22 5.30
CA ILE A 143 -17.21 -23.86 6.02
C ILE A 143 -18.21 -24.45 5.03
N LYS A 144 -18.62 -23.67 4.00
CA LYS A 144 -19.54 -24.15 2.96
C LYS A 144 -18.94 -25.31 2.15
N ALA A 145 -17.67 -25.25 1.82
CA ALA A 145 -16.98 -26.31 1.09
C ALA A 145 -16.94 -27.63 1.88
N VAL A 146 -16.62 -27.56 3.18
CA VAL A 146 -16.61 -28.72 4.07
C VAL A 146 -18.03 -29.26 4.28
N GLN A 147 -19.03 -28.39 4.47
CA GLN A 147 -20.44 -28.78 4.63
C GLN A 147 -20.99 -29.50 3.39
N CYS A 148 -20.77 -28.95 2.20
CA CYS A 148 -21.25 -29.55 0.96
C CYS A 148 -20.33 -30.65 0.41
N GLY A 149 -19.14 -30.85 1.01
CA GLY A 149 -18.15 -31.85 0.59
C GLY A 149 -17.62 -31.63 -0.82
N ARG A 150 -17.45 -30.36 -1.23
CA ARG A 150 -17.04 -29.95 -2.57
C ARG A 150 -16.48 -28.52 -2.60
N VAL A 151 -15.77 -28.17 -3.66
CA VAL A 151 -15.05 -26.87 -3.78
C VAL A 151 -15.53 -25.99 -4.95
N ASP A 152 -16.30 -26.56 -5.86
CA ASP A 152 -16.88 -25.93 -7.04
C ASP A 152 -18.18 -25.21 -6.70
N LEU A 153 -18.09 -24.31 -5.72
CA LEU A 153 -19.22 -23.50 -5.24
C LEU A 153 -19.37 -22.21 -6.05
N LYS A 154 -18.25 -21.63 -6.50
CA LYS A 154 -18.24 -20.37 -7.24
C LYS A 154 -18.75 -20.58 -8.65
N SER A 155 -19.67 -19.71 -9.08
CA SER A 155 -20.12 -19.67 -10.47
C SER A 155 -19.00 -19.22 -11.43
N ALA A 156 -18.19 -18.26 -10.98
CA ALA A 156 -17.02 -17.76 -11.67
C ALA A 156 -15.96 -17.30 -10.65
N PRO A 157 -14.67 -17.13 -11.03
CA PRO A 157 -13.62 -16.69 -10.11
C PRO A 157 -13.89 -15.34 -9.43
N TYR A 158 -14.66 -14.45 -10.07
CA TYR A 158 -15.02 -13.14 -9.53
C TYR A 158 -16.24 -13.15 -8.57
N ASP A 159 -16.88 -14.31 -8.38
CA ASP A 159 -18.04 -14.49 -7.50
C ASP A 159 -17.65 -14.47 -6.02
N THR A 160 -17.59 -13.25 -5.47
CA THR A 160 -17.02 -12.95 -4.16
C THR A 160 -17.88 -11.98 -3.34
N ILE A 161 -17.52 -11.77 -2.08
CA ILE A 161 -18.17 -10.78 -1.21
C ILE A 161 -17.74 -9.38 -1.68
N GLN A 162 -18.72 -8.56 -2.08
CA GLN A 162 -18.53 -7.16 -2.47
C GLN A 162 -19.29 -6.23 -1.52
N LEU A 163 -19.01 -4.92 -1.57
CA LEU A 163 -19.59 -3.91 -0.67
C LEU A 163 -21.12 -3.97 -0.55
N ASN A 164 -21.82 -4.21 -1.66
CA ASN A 164 -23.29 -4.19 -1.77
C ASN A 164 -23.87 -5.47 -2.41
N ARG A 165 -23.04 -6.48 -2.66
CA ARG A 165 -23.47 -7.73 -3.33
C ARG A 165 -22.88 -8.91 -2.59
N GLY A 166 -23.75 -9.81 -2.12
CA GLY A 166 -23.35 -11.09 -1.56
C GLY A 166 -22.94 -12.07 -2.66
N PRO A 167 -22.05 -13.02 -2.36
CA PRO A 167 -21.66 -14.05 -3.31
C PRO A 167 -22.83 -15.01 -3.60
N SER A 168 -22.91 -15.51 -4.83
CA SER A 168 -24.04 -16.34 -5.28
C SER A 168 -24.12 -17.70 -4.56
N TRP A 169 -23.02 -18.14 -3.96
CA TRP A 169 -22.88 -19.45 -3.32
C TRP A 169 -23.25 -19.48 -1.84
N LEU A 170 -23.37 -18.33 -1.18
CA LEU A 170 -23.57 -18.29 0.27
C LEU A 170 -25.00 -18.70 0.67
N ASP A 171 -25.99 -18.27 -0.13
CA ASP A 171 -27.42 -18.48 0.13
C ASP A 171 -27.98 -19.77 -0.50
N LYS A 172 -27.21 -20.45 -1.38
CA LYS A 172 -27.61 -21.70 -2.02
C LYS A 172 -27.44 -22.90 -1.09
N ASP A 173 -28.40 -23.81 -1.15
CA ASP A 173 -28.34 -25.08 -0.41
C ASP A 173 -27.39 -26.08 -1.08
N CYS A 174 -26.75 -26.95 -0.29
CA CYS A 174 -25.79 -27.93 -0.79
C CYS A 174 -26.38 -28.89 -1.86
N SER A 175 -27.70 -29.12 -1.83
CA SER A 175 -28.42 -29.93 -2.80
C SER A 175 -28.44 -29.33 -4.21
N GLU A 176 -28.36 -28.00 -4.35
CA GLU A 176 -28.40 -27.31 -5.64
C GLU A 176 -27.11 -27.45 -6.43
N PHE A 177 -25.98 -27.63 -5.75
CA PHE A 177 -24.68 -27.82 -6.41
C PHE A 177 -24.55 -29.24 -6.99
N GLY A 178 -25.25 -30.22 -6.41
CA GLY A 178 -25.15 -31.65 -6.76
C GLY A 178 -24.43 -32.51 -5.70
N PRO A 179 -24.08 -33.77 -6.02
CA PRO A 179 -23.51 -34.70 -5.05
C PRO A 179 -22.13 -34.24 -4.54
N SER A 180 -21.75 -34.69 -3.33
CA SER A 180 -20.43 -34.43 -2.77
C SER A 180 -19.34 -35.07 -3.64
N LEU A 181 -18.33 -34.29 -3.98
CA LEU A 181 -17.16 -34.77 -4.75
C LEU A 181 -16.18 -35.52 -3.84
N PHE A 182 -16.18 -35.18 -2.56
CA PHE A 182 -15.29 -35.74 -1.55
C PHE A 182 -16.09 -36.43 -0.45
N SER A 183 -16.65 -37.60 -0.76
CA SER A 183 -17.31 -38.45 0.24
C SER A 183 -16.33 -39.50 0.75
N SER A 184 -16.02 -39.50 2.05
CA SER A 184 -15.35 -40.64 2.72
C SER A 184 -16.27 -41.26 3.76
N LEU A 185 -15.95 -42.47 4.21
CA LEU A 185 -16.71 -43.22 5.21
C LEU A 185 -16.88 -42.48 6.55
N ASP A 186 -15.96 -41.57 6.91
CA ASP A 186 -15.94 -40.85 8.19
C ASP A 186 -16.34 -39.36 8.08
N GLY A 187 -16.82 -38.91 6.92
CA GLY A 187 -17.28 -37.54 6.67
C GLY A 187 -16.87 -36.97 5.31
N SER A 188 -17.19 -35.70 5.07
CA SER A 188 -16.74 -34.96 3.87
C SER A 188 -15.29 -34.50 4.04
N HIS A 189 -14.34 -35.11 3.33
CA HIS A 189 -12.92 -34.75 3.42
C HIS A 189 -12.49 -33.85 2.26
N VAL A 190 -12.53 -32.54 2.47
CA VAL A 190 -12.10 -31.59 1.44
C VAL A 190 -10.61 -31.25 1.62
N PRO A 191 -9.75 -31.53 0.62
CA PRO A 191 -8.32 -31.24 0.73
C PRO A 191 -8.04 -29.74 0.73
N LEU A 192 -7.10 -29.33 1.59
CA LEU A 192 -6.67 -27.94 1.77
C LEU A 192 -6.24 -27.27 0.46
N SER A 193 -5.51 -27.99 -0.39
CA SER A 193 -5.01 -27.47 -1.67
C SER A 193 -6.13 -27.05 -2.61
N MET A 194 -7.25 -27.79 -2.63
CA MET A 194 -8.40 -27.48 -3.48
C MET A 194 -9.18 -26.27 -2.96
N ILE A 195 -9.28 -26.12 -1.64
CA ILE A 195 -9.89 -24.92 -1.02
C ILE A 195 -9.00 -23.70 -1.30
N LEU A 196 -7.69 -23.84 -1.12
CA LEU A 196 -6.73 -22.76 -1.34
C LEU A 196 -6.73 -22.29 -2.79
N ALA A 197 -6.75 -23.21 -3.77
CA ALA A 197 -6.78 -22.87 -5.19
C ALA A 197 -7.98 -21.99 -5.57
N GLN A 198 -9.12 -22.18 -4.91
CA GLN A 198 -10.33 -21.39 -5.15
C GLN A 198 -10.25 -19.97 -4.58
N ILE A 199 -9.49 -19.73 -3.51
CA ILE A 199 -9.44 -18.43 -2.81
C ILE A 199 -8.09 -17.69 -3.05
N GLN A 200 -7.18 -18.31 -3.79
CA GLN A 200 -5.84 -17.79 -4.03
C GLN A 200 -5.86 -16.43 -4.73
N MET A 201 -6.76 -16.22 -5.68
CA MET A 201 -6.82 -14.96 -6.43
C MET A 201 -7.18 -13.79 -5.53
N GLU A 202 -8.16 -13.95 -4.64
CA GLU A 202 -8.54 -12.94 -3.65
C GLU A 202 -7.39 -12.64 -2.69
N ALA A 203 -6.72 -13.68 -2.19
CA ALA A 203 -5.60 -13.54 -1.27
C ALA A 203 -4.40 -12.79 -1.91
N VAL A 204 -4.07 -13.14 -3.17
CA VAL A 204 -2.99 -12.48 -3.92
C VAL A 204 -3.35 -11.03 -4.25
N LEU A 205 -4.55 -10.76 -4.77
CA LEU A 205 -5.01 -9.40 -5.08
C LEU A 205 -5.01 -8.49 -3.84
N TRP A 206 -5.50 -9.02 -2.71
CA TRP A 206 -5.40 -8.33 -1.43
C TRP A 206 -3.95 -8.02 -1.06
N GLY A 207 -3.06 -9.01 -1.16
CA GLY A 207 -1.66 -8.85 -0.81
C GLY A 207 -0.90 -7.89 -1.73
N ILE A 208 -1.25 -7.83 -3.02
CA ILE A 208 -0.77 -6.81 -3.97
C ILE A 208 -1.20 -5.43 -3.47
N GLY A 209 -2.48 -5.28 -3.09
CA GLY A 209 -2.99 -4.05 -2.49
C GLY A 209 -2.23 -3.65 -1.24
N THR A 210 -1.96 -4.58 -0.33
CA THR A 210 -1.18 -4.31 0.89
C THR A 210 0.23 -3.85 0.55
N ALA A 211 0.92 -4.52 -0.39
CA ALA A 211 2.26 -4.12 -0.83
C ALA A 211 2.28 -2.70 -1.42
N LEU A 212 1.24 -2.31 -2.18
CA LEU A 212 1.08 -0.96 -2.71
C LEU A 212 0.83 0.08 -1.61
N GLY A 213 -0.02 -0.25 -0.64
CA GLY A 213 -0.38 0.64 0.46
C GLY A 213 0.78 0.95 1.41
N GLU A 214 1.80 0.09 1.47
CA GLU A 214 2.97 0.28 2.32
C GLU A 214 4.19 0.87 1.56
N LEU A 215 4.03 1.31 0.31
CA LEU A 215 5.06 2.07 -0.42
C LEU A 215 5.39 3.48 0.13
N PRO A 216 4.48 4.23 0.79
CA PRO A 216 4.75 5.62 1.18
C PRO A 216 6.04 5.83 2.00
N PRO A 217 6.35 5.04 3.06
CA PRO A 217 7.57 5.22 3.84
C PRO A 217 8.86 5.17 3.01
N TYR A 218 8.91 4.30 1.99
CA TYR A 218 10.05 4.21 1.07
C TYR A 218 10.24 5.47 0.22
N PHE A 219 9.14 6.04 -0.31
CA PHE A 219 9.23 7.24 -1.13
C PHE A 219 9.53 8.48 -0.31
N ILE A 220 8.96 8.58 0.89
CA ILE A 220 9.21 9.68 1.83
C ILE A 220 10.69 9.71 2.22
N SER A 221 11.23 8.57 2.67
CA SER A 221 12.63 8.49 3.09
C SER A 221 13.62 8.66 1.92
N ARG A 222 13.28 8.15 0.74
CA ARG A 222 14.09 8.36 -0.47
C ARG A 222 14.10 9.83 -0.90
N ALA A 223 12.99 10.54 -0.77
CA ALA A 223 12.91 11.97 -1.04
C ALA A 223 13.75 12.78 -0.03
N ALA A 224 13.63 12.48 1.26
CA ALA A 224 14.43 13.10 2.33
C ALA A 224 15.95 12.95 2.08
N ARG A 225 16.38 11.75 1.69
CA ARG A 225 17.78 11.49 1.32
C ARG A 225 18.25 12.34 0.15
N LEU A 226 17.44 12.48 -0.90
CA LEU A 226 17.78 13.30 -2.06
C LEU A 226 17.82 14.80 -1.72
N SER A 227 17.06 15.22 -0.71
CA SER A 227 17.05 16.59 -0.19
C SER A 227 18.17 16.89 0.82
N GLY A 228 19.01 15.91 1.17
CA GLY A 228 20.14 16.10 2.08
C GLY A 228 19.79 16.08 3.59
N SER A 229 18.53 15.87 3.95
CA SER A 229 18.05 15.85 5.35
C SER A 229 18.26 14.48 6.01
N LYS A 230 19.50 13.95 5.94
CA LYS A 230 19.85 12.62 6.48
C LYS A 230 19.65 12.53 8.00
N LEU A 231 19.69 13.66 8.71
CA LEU A 231 19.67 13.75 10.17
C LEU A 231 18.24 13.79 10.76
N ASP A 232 17.36 14.63 10.21
CA ASP A 232 16.00 14.87 10.76
C ASP A 232 15.14 13.60 10.85
N THR A 233 15.12 12.76 9.80
CA THR A 233 14.34 11.50 9.85
C THR A 233 14.91 10.47 10.83
N MET A 234 16.21 10.53 11.15
CA MET A 234 16.82 9.63 12.15
C MET A 234 16.45 10.09 13.57
N GLU A 235 16.43 11.42 13.80
CA GLU A 235 15.99 12.03 15.06
C GLU A 235 14.48 11.86 15.29
N GLU A 236 13.65 11.94 14.24
CA GLU A 236 12.20 11.73 14.32
C GLU A 236 11.85 10.26 14.62
N LEU A 237 12.62 9.31 14.08
CA LEU A 237 12.56 7.88 14.44
C LEU A 237 12.95 7.65 15.90
N ASP A 238 14.03 8.28 16.37
CA ASP A 238 14.48 8.16 17.76
C ASP A 238 13.44 8.79 18.72
N ALA A 239 12.84 9.93 18.37
CA ALA A 239 11.78 10.58 19.13
C ALA A 239 10.48 9.74 19.21
N SER A 240 10.03 9.17 18.09
CA SER A 240 8.84 8.29 18.05
C SER A 240 9.01 6.98 18.84
N SER A 241 10.26 6.54 19.04
CA SER A 241 10.58 5.33 19.80
C SER A 241 10.65 5.56 21.31
N THR A 242 10.69 6.81 21.77
CA THR A 242 10.84 7.15 23.20
C THR A 242 9.55 6.98 24.01
N GLU A 243 8.38 6.91 23.37
CA GLU A 243 7.09 6.91 24.07
C GLU A 243 6.53 5.52 24.44
N ASP A 244 7.07 4.40 23.93
CA ASP A 244 6.54 3.05 24.23
C ASP A 244 7.60 1.96 24.54
N SER A 245 7.70 1.59 25.82
CA SER A 245 8.27 0.35 26.41
C SER A 245 9.73 -0.07 26.06
N GLY A 246 10.62 0.00 27.07
CA GLY A 246 12.09 -0.15 26.96
C GLY A 246 12.67 -1.48 26.43
N ILE A 247 11.89 -2.55 26.25
CA ILE A 247 12.39 -3.83 25.70
C ILE A 247 12.29 -3.85 24.18
N ILE A 248 11.16 -3.37 23.62
CA ILE A 248 10.93 -3.30 22.18
C ILE A 248 11.90 -2.30 21.55
N THR A 249 12.10 -1.15 22.20
CA THR A 249 13.03 -0.11 21.74
C THR A 249 14.48 -0.61 21.69
N THR A 250 14.91 -1.38 22.68
CA THR A 250 16.27 -1.96 22.71
C THR A 250 16.47 -2.97 21.58
N HIS A 251 15.50 -3.85 21.35
CA HIS A 251 15.55 -4.81 20.23
C HIS A 251 15.45 -4.13 18.87
N LEU A 252 14.59 -3.11 18.72
CA LEU A 252 14.47 -2.32 17.50
C LEU A 252 15.77 -1.55 17.22
N ASN A 253 16.42 -0.98 18.23
CA ASN A 253 17.72 -0.34 18.09
C ASN A 253 18.83 -1.33 17.74
N GLN A 254 18.77 -2.55 18.28
CA GLN A 254 19.71 -3.61 17.93
C GLN A 254 19.52 -4.08 16.48
N ILE A 255 18.27 -4.20 16.00
CA ILE A 255 17.92 -4.47 14.61
C ILE A 255 18.34 -3.31 13.71
N LYS A 256 18.12 -2.06 14.12
CA LYS A 256 18.55 -0.83 13.43
C LYS A 256 20.07 -0.80 13.26
N CYS A 257 20.82 -1.06 14.33
CA CYS A 257 22.28 -1.14 14.30
C CYS A 257 22.79 -2.30 13.43
N TRP A 258 22.20 -3.49 13.56
CA TRP A 258 22.56 -4.64 12.72
C TRP A 258 22.31 -4.33 11.24
N PHE A 259 21.18 -3.70 10.92
CA PHE A 259 20.82 -3.33 9.56
C PHE A 259 21.68 -2.18 9.03
N LEU A 260 22.07 -1.21 9.86
CA LEU A 260 23.04 -0.16 9.51
C LEU A 260 24.43 -0.74 9.19
N LEU A 261 24.90 -1.69 10.01
CA LEU A 261 26.16 -2.42 9.79
C LEU A 261 26.11 -3.31 8.55
N HIS A 262 24.94 -3.88 8.23
CA HIS A 262 24.74 -4.76 7.07
C HIS A 262 24.17 -4.03 5.84
N SER A 263 24.02 -2.71 5.90
CA SER A 263 23.29 -1.88 4.93
C SER A 263 23.92 -1.88 3.53
N GLN A 264 25.25 -1.98 3.45
CA GLN A 264 25.99 -2.09 2.18
C GLN A 264 25.59 -3.33 1.36
N TYR A 265 24.93 -4.33 1.99
CA TYR A 265 24.45 -5.54 1.33
C TYR A 265 23.01 -5.88 1.72
N LEU A 266 22.10 -4.89 1.65
CA LEU A 266 20.66 -5.17 1.66
C LEU A 266 20.29 -6.03 0.46
N SER A 267 20.37 -7.34 0.67
CA SER A 267 20.07 -8.36 -0.31
C SER A 267 18.56 -8.43 -0.46
N PHE A 268 18.13 -8.85 -1.65
CA PHE A 268 16.71 -9.04 -1.95
C PHE A 268 16.02 -9.91 -0.88
N PHE A 269 16.72 -10.95 -0.41
CA PHE A 269 16.25 -11.84 0.66
C PHE A 269 16.04 -11.15 2.01
N THR A 270 16.91 -10.23 2.41
CA THR A 270 16.76 -9.47 3.66
C THR A 270 15.49 -8.63 3.64
N ILE A 271 15.24 -7.94 2.52
CA ILE A 271 14.02 -7.14 2.33
C ILE A 271 12.79 -8.05 2.32
N LEU A 272 12.87 -9.21 1.67
CA LEU A 272 11.80 -10.19 1.62
C LEU A 272 11.43 -10.71 3.02
N VAL A 273 12.42 -11.03 3.84
CA VAL A 273 12.19 -11.49 5.22
C VAL A 273 11.54 -10.38 6.04
N LEU A 274 12.06 -9.15 6.00
CA LEU A 274 11.44 -8.02 6.73
C LEU A 274 10.01 -7.73 6.23
N ALA A 275 9.74 -7.90 4.93
CA ALA A 275 8.39 -7.74 4.37
C ALA A 275 7.43 -8.89 4.68
N SER A 276 7.93 -10.04 5.10
CA SER A 276 7.09 -11.18 5.48
C SER A 276 6.60 -11.09 6.94
N VAL A 277 7.18 -10.18 7.73
CA VAL A 277 6.99 -10.06 9.19
C VAL A 277 5.98 -8.92 9.50
N PRO A 278 5.32 -8.89 10.68
CA PRO A 278 4.30 -7.89 11.00
C PRO A 278 4.74 -6.43 10.82
N ASN A 279 3.74 -5.59 10.59
CA ASN A 279 3.88 -4.26 9.99
C ASN A 279 4.89 -3.28 10.61
N PRO A 280 5.17 -3.23 11.93
CA PRO A 280 6.19 -2.30 12.45
C PRO A 280 7.58 -2.51 11.85
N LEU A 281 7.94 -3.76 11.54
CA LEU A 281 9.24 -4.12 10.97
C LEU A 281 9.32 -3.79 9.47
N PHE A 282 8.19 -3.82 8.77
CA PHE A 282 8.13 -3.45 7.37
C PHE A 282 8.27 -1.94 7.17
N ASP A 283 7.55 -1.13 7.97
CA ASP A 283 7.62 0.33 7.84
C ASP A 283 9.06 0.82 8.08
N LEU A 284 9.75 0.23 9.06
CA LEU A 284 11.17 0.42 9.28
C LEU A 284 12.00 0.01 8.06
N ALA A 285 11.74 -1.17 7.48
CA ALA A 285 12.43 -1.63 6.28
C ALA A 285 12.25 -0.67 5.10
N GLY A 286 11.04 -0.13 4.91
CA GLY A 286 10.73 0.84 3.87
C GLY A 286 11.51 2.15 4.05
N ILE A 287 11.49 2.69 5.27
CA ILE A 287 12.27 3.89 5.62
C ILE A 287 13.75 3.67 5.34
N MET A 288 14.32 2.58 5.87
CA MET A 288 15.74 2.28 5.70
C MET A 288 16.10 2.05 4.23
N CYS A 289 15.30 1.29 3.47
CA CYS A 289 15.55 1.05 2.04
C CYS A 289 15.55 2.35 1.22
N GLY A 290 14.69 3.31 1.54
CA GLY A 290 14.70 4.62 0.88
C GLY A 290 15.89 5.50 1.30
N GLN A 291 16.29 5.48 2.59
CA GLN A 291 17.49 6.19 3.10
C GLN A 291 18.80 5.63 2.54
N PHE A 292 18.89 4.33 2.26
CA PHE A 292 20.06 3.75 1.60
C PHE A 292 19.97 3.81 0.07
N GLY A 293 18.80 4.13 -0.47
CA GLY A 293 18.54 4.23 -1.90
C GLY A 293 18.62 2.93 -2.65
N VAL A 294 18.11 1.86 -2.05
CA VAL A 294 17.89 0.59 -2.73
C VAL A 294 17.02 0.85 -3.98
N PRO A 295 17.31 0.25 -5.14
CA PRO A 295 16.49 0.39 -6.34
C PRO A 295 15.02 0.03 -6.07
N PHE A 296 14.09 0.80 -6.64
CA PHE A 296 12.65 0.62 -6.39
C PHE A 296 12.19 -0.80 -6.72
N TRP A 297 12.57 -1.34 -7.87
CA TRP A 297 12.16 -2.68 -8.29
C TRP A 297 12.65 -3.79 -7.37
N LYS A 298 13.84 -3.65 -6.79
CA LYS A 298 14.38 -4.62 -5.83
C LYS A 298 13.59 -4.60 -4.53
N PHE A 299 13.24 -3.42 -4.05
CA PHE A 299 12.38 -3.25 -2.87
C PHE A 299 10.95 -3.74 -3.15
N PHE A 300 10.32 -3.22 -4.20
CA PHE A 300 8.92 -3.52 -4.53
C PHE A 300 8.69 -5.01 -4.80
N LEU A 301 9.57 -5.68 -5.55
CA LEU A 301 9.39 -7.11 -5.82
C LEU A 301 9.57 -7.97 -4.55
N ALA A 302 10.53 -7.61 -3.68
CA ALA A 302 10.71 -8.29 -2.41
C ALA A 302 9.48 -8.08 -1.49
N THR A 303 8.96 -6.85 -1.44
CA THR A 303 7.73 -6.53 -0.71
C THR A 303 6.52 -7.27 -1.27
N LEU A 304 6.38 -7.30 -2.60
CA LEU A 304 5.29 -7.97 -3.28
C LEU A 304 5.26 -9.47 -2.96
N ILE A 305 6.41 -10.15 -3.05
CA ILE A 305 6.49 -11.58 -2.73
C ILE A 305 6.25 -11.81 -1.22
N GLY A 306 6.86 -10.99 -0.36
CA GLY A 306 6.69 -11.11 1.10
C GLY A 306 5.25 -10.93 1.55
N LYS A 307 4.53 -9.96 0.97
CA LYS A 307 3.15 -9.64 1.37
C LYS A 307 2.10 -10.44 0.59
N ALA A 308 2.22 -10.49 -0.73
CA ALA A 308 1.23 -11.12 -1.60
C ALA A 308 1.37 -12.64 -1.74
N ILE A 309 2.53 -13.21 -1.40
CA ILE A 309 2.75 -14.66 -1.48
C ILE A 309 3.00 -15.25 -0.09
N ILE A 310 3.89 -14.67 0.72
CA ILE A 310 4.24 -15.31 2.00
C ILE A 310 3.20 -14.99 3.07
N LYS A 311 3.07 -13.71 3.46
CA LYS A 311 2.21 -13.27 4.57
C LYS A 311 0.75 -13.65 4.37
N THR A 312 0.18 -13.33 3.21
CA THR A 312 -1.24 -13.59 2.90
C THR A 312 -1.57 -15.07 2.81
N HIS A 313 -0.70 -15.91 2.25
CA HIS A 313 -0.94 -17.35 2.24
C HIS A 313 -0.81 -17.96 3.63
N ILE A 314 0.14 -17.52 4.47
CA ILE A 314 0.22 -17.95 5.87
C ILE A 314 -1.09 -17.63 6.61
N GLN A 315 -1.59 -16.40 6.45
CA GLN A 315 -2.87 -15.98 7.05
C GLN A 315 -4.05 -16.79 6.49
N THR A 316 -4.07 -17.08 5.19
CA THR A 316 -5.14 -17.85 4.53
C THR A 316 -5.15 -19.30 4.99
N LEU A 317 -3.99 -19.94 5.02
CA LEU A 317 -3.82 -21.32 5.50
C LEU A 317 -4.25 -21.45 6.96
N PHE A 318 -3.93 -20.47 7.79
CA PHE A 318 -4.37 -20.44 9.19
C PHE A 318 -5.90 -20.43 9.31
N ILE A 319 -6.59 -19.57 8.55
CA ILE A 319 -8.06 -19.52 8.60
C ILE A 319 -8.70 -20.79 8.06
N ILE A 320 -8.21 -21.33 6.93
CA ILE A 320 -8.74 -22.60 6.38
C ILE A 320 -8.57 -23.72 7.41
N SER A 321 -7.43 -23.77 8.09
CA SER A 321 -7.20 -24.77 9.13
C SER A 321 -8.10 -24.65 10.34
N VAL A 322 -8.40 -23.43 10.79
CA VAL A 322 -9.32 -23.23 11.93
C VAL A 322 -10.75 -23.63 11.56
N CYS A 323 -11.12 -23.49 10.29
CA CYS A 323 -12.47 -23.77 9.80
C CYS A 323 -12.67 -25.23 9.33
N ASN A 324 -11.60 -26.01 9.18
CA ASN A 324 -11.65 -27.42 8.81
C ASN A 324 -11.37 -28.30 10.04
N ASN A 325 -12.37 -29.05 10.49
CA ASN A 325 -12.28 -29.86 11.72
C ASN A 325 -11.08 -30.81 11.71
N GLN A 326 -10.85 -31.49 10.59
CA GLN A 326 -9.75 -32.45 10.48
C GLN A 326 -8.38 -31.76 10.56
N LEU A 327 -8.24 -30.60 9.90
CA LEU A 327 -6.99 -29.87 9.91
C LEU A 327 -6.74 -29.21 11.27
N LEU A 328 -7.81 -28.78 11.94
CA LEU A 328 -7.76 -28.29 13.31
C LEU A 328 -7.25 -29.36 14.28
N ASP A 329 -7.81 -30.56 14.24
CA ASP A 329 -7.39 -31.68 15.09
C ASP A 329 -5.93 -32.09 14.79
N TRP A 330 -5.53 -32.05 13.52
CA TRP A 330 -4.13 -32.29 13.13
C TRP A 330 -3.20 -31.20 13.66
N ILE A 331 -3.58 -29.92 13.54
CA ILE A 331 -2.82 -28.79 14.08
C ILE A 331 -2.74 -28.87 15.61
N GLU A 332 -3.81 -29.22 16.31
CA GLU A 332 -3.82 -29.40 17.76
C GLU A 332 -2.84 -30.48 18.18
N ASN A 333 -2.85 -31.63 17.51
CA ASN A 333 -1.93 -32.73 17.79
C ASN A 333 -0.46 -32.37 17.49
N GLU A 334 -0.20 -31.66 16.39
CA GLU A 334 1.15 -31.22 16.04
C GLU A 334 1.63 -30.07 16.95
N LEU A 335 0.74 -29.16 17.36
CA LEU A 335 1.02 -28.14 18.37
C LEU A 335 1.37 -28.79 19.71
N ILE A 336 0.58 -29.77 20.16
CA ILE A 336 0.86 -30.55 21.37
C ILE A 336 2.25 -31.20 21.27
N ARG A 337 2.57 -31.81 20.12
CA ARG A 337 3.86 -32.43 19.86
C ARG A 337 5.02 -31.42 19.86
N ALA A 338 4.93 -30.35 19.09
CA ALA A 338 5.99 -29.35 18.96
C ALA A 338 6.19 -28.55 20.25
N PHE A 339 5.11 -28.21 20.96
CA PHE A 339 5.17 -27.44 22.20
C PHE A 339 5.59 -28.30 23.40
N SER A 340 5.41 -29.63 23.35
CA SER A 340 5.96 -30.55 24.36
C SER A 340 7.49 -30.63 24.36
N LEU A 341 8.15 -30.25 23.25
CA LEU A 341 9.61 -30.21 23.15
C LEU A 341 10.24 -28.96 23.79
N VAL A 342 9.47 -27.89 24.06
CA VAL A 342 10.01 -26.63 24.59
C VAL A 342 9.37 -26.32 25.96
N PRO A 343 10.12 -26.43 27.08
CA PRO A 343 9.57 -26.36 28.44
C PRO A 343 8.79 -25.09 28.81
N GLY A 344 9.02 -23.97 28.10
CA GLY A 344 8.33 -22.69 28.35
C GLY A 344 7.03 -22.49 27.55
N PHE A 345 6.81 -23.24 26.48
CA PHE A 345 5.65 -23.08 25.60
C PHE A 345 4.48 -24.02 25.96
N ALA A 346 4.76 -25.14 26.64
CA ALA A 346 3.75 -26.06 27.14
C ALA A 346 2.73 -25.42 28.12
N SER A 347 3.11 -24.34 28.81
CA SER A 347 2.21 -23.58 29.70
C SER A 347 1.22 -22.68 28.95
N ILE A 348 1.53 -22.30 27.70
CA ILE A 348 0.71 -21.42 26.86
C ILE A 348 -0.35 -22.24 26.09
N LEU A 349 -0.03 -23.50 25.79
CA LEU A 349 -0.88 -24.44 25.05
C LEU A 349 -2.32 -24.59 25.59
N PRO A 350 -2.57 -24.82 26.90
CA PRO A 350 -3.93 -24.90 27.43
C PRO A 350 -4.70 -23.56 27.36
N THR A 351 -4.04 -22.44 27.09
CA THR A 351 -4.68 -21.14 26.87
C THR A 351 -5.01 -20.90 25.39
N VAL A 352 -4.25 -21.48 24.46
CA VAL A 352 -4.38 -21.27 23.02
C VAL A 352 -5.48 -22.16 22.42
N ILE A 353 -5.54 -23.44 22.78
CA ILE A 353 -6.56 -24.40 22.29
C ILE A 353 -7.99 -23.89 22.53
N PRO A 354 -8.40 -23.46 23.75
CA PRO A 354 -9.76 -22.95 23.96
C PRO A 354 -10.01 -21.62 23.22
N LYS A 355 -9.00 -20.77 23.00
CA LYS A 355 -9.14 -19.57 22.16
C LYS A 355 -9.36 -19.92 20.69
N LEU A 356 -8.72 -20.98 20.20
CA LEU A 356 -8.88 -21.50 18.85
C LEU A 356 -10.31 -22.03 18.64
N HIS A 357 -10.80 -22.85 19.57
CA HIS A 357 -12.20 -23.31 19.56
C HIS A 357 -13.19 -22.16 19.73
N ALA A 358 -12.89 -21.13 20.54
CA ALA A 358 -13.75 -19.96 20.68
C ALA A 358 -13.77 -19.10 19.41
N MET A 359 -12.65 -18.96 18.70
CA MET A 359 -12.60 -18.32 17.38
C MET A 359 -13.42 -19.12 16.37
N ARG A 360 -13.24 -20.45 16.32
CA ARG A 360 -14.07 -21.34 15.49
C ARG A 360 -15.54 -21.18 15.80
N ALA A 361 -15.92 -21.21 17.08
CA ALA A 361 -17.31 -21.04 17.51
C ALA A 361 -17.86 -19.69 17.03
N LYS A 362 -17.09 -18.60 17.10
CA LYS A 362 -17.50 -17.30 16.53
C LYS A 362 -17.74 -17.36 15.02
N TYR A 363 -16.90 -18.06 14.26
CA TYR A 363 -17.12 -18.23 12.82
C TYR A 363 -18.30 -19.17 12.51
N MET A 364 -18.51 -20.21 13.32
CA MET A 364 -19.58 -21.20 13.16
C MET A 364 -20.95 -20.71 13.65
N THR A 365 -21.05 -19.83 14.64
CA THR A 365 -22.31 -19.18 15.04
C THR A 365 -22.70 -18.05 14.09
N THR A 366 -21.72 -17.54 13.33
CA THR A 366 -21.89 -16.54 12.29
C THR A 366 -22.33 -17.14 10.95
N ALA A 367 -22.01 -18.43 10.71
CA ALA A 367 -22.59 -19.21 9.63
C ALA A 367 -23.92 -19.81 10.14
N PRO A 368 -25.09 -19.52 9.52
CA PRO A 368 -26.35 -20.00 10.05
C PRO A 368 -26.40 -21.54 9.99
N PRO A 369 -26.66 -22.24 11.12
CA PRO A 369 -27.13 -23.61 11.08
C PRO A 369 -28.61 -23.58 10.70
N MET A 370 -28.99 -24.24 9.61
CA MET A 370 -30.40 -24.53 9.34
C MET A 370 -30.92 -25.45 10.45
N PRO A 371 -31.95 -25.00 11.17
CA PRO A 371 -33.25 -25.63 10.96
C PRO A 371 -34.33 -24.59 10.61
N SER A 372 -35.26 -25.07 9.80
CA SER A 372 -36.49 -24.45 9.33
C SER A 372 -37.07 -23.33 10.22
N ASN A 373 -37.34 -22.19 9.57
CA ASN A 373 -38.38 -21.24 9.95
C ASN A 373 -38.05 -20.32 11.14
N ILE A 374 -37.07 -19.41 10.98
CA ILE A 374 -37.05 -18.08 11.60
C ILE A 374 -36.18 -17.19 10.70
N LYS A 375 -36.68 -15.99 10.36
CA LYS A 375 -35.96 -14.93 9.66
C LYS A 375 -34.52 -14.83 10.17
N ALA A 376 -33.58 -15.27 9.33
CA ALA A 376 -32.16 -15.24 9.60
C ALA A 376 -31.76 -13.85 10.10
N LYS A 377 -31.13 -13.80 11.27
CA LYS A 377 -30.35 -12.65 11.70
C LYS A 377 -29.14 -12.60 10.76
N LYS A 378 -29.37 -11.97 9.61
CA LYS A 378 -28.39 -11.40 8.69
C LYS A 378 -27.20 -10.94 9.53
N TRP A 379 -26.03 -11.53 9.29
CA TRP A 379 -24.74 -11.12 9.85
C TRP A 379 -24.76 -9.65 10.20
N ASP A 380 -24.70 -9.28 11.49
CA ASP A 380 -25.13 -7.98 12.02
C ASP A 380 -24.79 -6.85 11.04
N PHE A 381 -25.76 -6.50 10.17
CA PHE A 381 -25.56 -5.50 9.12
C PHE A 381 -25.10 -4.18 9.75
N SER A 382 -25.38 -3.97 11.04
CA SER A 382 -24.83 -2.92 11.86
C SER A 382 -23.29 -2.88 11.88
N PHE A 383 -22.59 -3.94 12.28
CA PHE A 383 -21.12 -3.90 12.44
C PHE A 383 -20.40 -3.81 11.09
N THR A 384 -20.85 -4.57 10.10
CA THR A 384 -20.30 -4.51 8.74
C THR A 384 -20.61 -3.18 8.06
N SER A 385 -21.81 -2.62 8.24
CA SER A 385 -22.16 -1.29 7.70
C SER A 385 -21.40 -0.16 8.41
N ILE A 386 -21.25 -0.24 9.74
CA ILE A 386 -20.44 0.72 10.51
C ILE A 386 -19.00 0.66 10.01
N TRP A 387 -18.44 -0.55 9.86
CA TRP A 387 -17.08 -0.71 9.38
C TRP A 387 -16.89 -0.30 7.92
N ASN A 388 -17.83 -0.66 7.03
CA ASN A 388 -17.87 -0.18 5.65
C ASN A 388 -17.89 1.35 5.60
N THR A 389 -18.63 1.99 6.51
CA THR A 389 -18.64 3.46 6.64
C THR A 389 -17.28 4.00 7.09
N VAL A 390 -16.63 3.35 8.05
CA VAL A 390 -15.27 3.72 8.51
C VAL A 390 -14.25 3.57 7.38
N VAL A 391 -14.30 2.47 6.63
CA VAL A 391 -13.42 2.22 5.46
C VAL A 391 -13.70 3.26 4.38
N TRP A 392 -14.96 3.56 4.08
CA TRP A 392 -15.33 4.61 3.13
C TRP A 392 -14.79 5.98 3.56
N LEU A 393 -14.95 6.35 4.84
CA LEU A 393 -14.40 7.58 5.39
C LEU A 393 -12.87 7.62 5.31
N MET A 394 -12.20 6.50 5.55
CA MET A 394 -10.76 6.38 5.43
C MET A 394 -10.28 6.52 3.98
N ILE A 395 -10.97 5.89 3.02
CA ILE A 395 -10.70 6.03 1.58
C ILE A 395 -10.93 7.47 1.14
N MET A 396 -12.02 8.10 1.58
CA MET A 396 -12.32 9.50 1.28
C MET A 396 -11.28 10.45 1.89
N LYS A 397 -10.84 10.20 3.14
CA LYS A 397 -9.75 10.94 3.78
C LYS A 397 -8.45 10.78 3.00
N PHE A 398 -8.11 9.57 2.60
CA PHE A 398 -6.91 9.30 1.81
C PHE A 398 -6.96 10.01 0.45
N PHE A 399 -8.10 9.95 -0.24
CA PHE A 399 -8.32 10.68 -1.49
C PHE A 399 -8.19 12.20 -1.30
N ALA A 400 -8.78 12.75 -0.24
CA ALA A 400 -8.64 14.17 0.11
C ALA A 400 -7.16 14.56 0.37
N THR A 401 -6.39 13.68 1.01
CA THR A 401 -4.94 13.87 1.19
C THR A 401 -4.18 13.84 -0.13
N ILE A 402 -4.52 12.96 -1.07
CA ILE A 402 -3.90 12.94 -2.41
C ILE A 402 -4.17 14.25 -3.15
N VAL A 403 -5.41 14.71 -3.15
CA VAL A 403 -5.80 15.96 -3.83
C VAL A 403 -5.07 17.15 -3.20
N THR A 404 -5.08 17.24 -1.87
CA THR A 404 -4.42 18.31 -1.11
C THR A 404 -2.92 18.33 -1.35
N SER A 405 -2.24 17.20 -1.17
CA SER A 405 -0.78 17.11 -1.37
C SER A 405 -0.35 17.42 -2.81
N THR A 406 -1.14 17.00 -3.81
CA THR A 406 -0.87 17.30 -5.22
C THR A 406 -1.05 18.79 -5.52
N ALA A 407 -2.10 19.41 -4.99
CA ALA A 407 -2.35 20.85 -5.11
C ALA A 407 -1.23 21.68 -4.46
N GLN A 408 -0.84 21.33 -3.22
CA GLN A 408 0.28 21.96 -2.51
C GLN A 408 1.59 21.82 -3.29
N ARG A 409 1.87 20.65 -3.85
CA ARG A 409 3.09 20.42 -4.65
C ARG A 409 3.12 21.26 -5.93
N TYR A 410 1.96 21.50 -6.54
CA TYR A 410 1.85 22.38 -7.71
C TYR A 410 2.12 23.83 -7.32
N LEU A 411 1.47 24.33 -6.27
CA LEU A 411 1.63 25.70 -5.78
C LEU A 411 3.08 25.97 -5.33
N LYS A 412 3.70 25.03 -4.59
CA LYS A 412 5.10 25.13 -4.19
C LYS A 412 6.05 25.32 -5.39
N LYS A 413 5.84 24.57 -6.46
CA LYS A 413 6.64 24.72 -7.70
C LYS A 413 6.40 26.03 -8.43
N GLU A 414 5.23 26.64 -8.26
CA GLU A 414 4.93 27.95 -8.85
C GLU A 414 5.59 29.07 -8.04
N GLN A 415 5.53 28.98 -6.71
CA GLN A 415 6.22 29.86 -5.78
C GLN A 415 7.75 29.82 -5.96
N GLU A 416 8.34 28.63 -6.11
CA GLU A 416 9.77 28.47 -6.41
C GLU A 416 10.18 29.17 -7.72
N LYS A 417 9.33 29.12 -8.75
CA LYS A 417 9.57 29.83 -10.02
C LYS A 417 9.43 31.33 -9.88
N GLU A 418 8.46 31.80 -9.10
CA GLU A 418 8.28 33.22 -8.84
C GLU A 418 9.51 33.81 -8.14
N ILE A 419 10.03 33.11 -7.13
CA ILE A 419 11.27 33.49 -6.43
C ILE A 419 12.45 33.51 -7.41
N ALA A 420 12.63 32.47 -8.22
CA ALA A 420 13.70 32.41 -9.22
C ALA A 420 13.60 33.52 -10.28
N SER A 421 12.38 33.94 -10.65
CA SER A 421 12.16 35.03 -11.62
C SER A 421 12.42 36.41 -11.04
N LYS A 422 12.17 36.62 -9.74
CA LYS A 422 12.40 37.89 -9.05
C LYS A 422 13.89 38.12 -8.72
N HIS A 423 14.66 37.05 -8.55
CA HIS A 423 16.09 37.12 -8.21
C HIS A 423 16.94 36.12 -9.03
N PRO A 424 17.31 36.46 -10.28
CA PRO A 424 18.09 35.57 -11.15
C PRO A 424 19.51 35.29 -10.63
N ASN A 425 20.12 36.21 -9.86
CA ASN A 425 21.52 36.11 -9.42
C ASN A 425 21.79 35.05 -8.33
N GLU A 426 20.76 34.53 -7.66
CA GLU A 426 20.92 33.49 -6.64
C GLU A 426 20.54 32.09 -7.17
N SER A 427 19.79 32.06 -8.28
CA SER A 427 19.41 30.82 -8.96
C SER A 427 20.62 30.09 -9.58
N ASP A 428 21.69 30.81 -9.92
CA ASP A 428 22.95 30.19 -10.39
C ASP A 428 23.72 29.50 -9.27
N HIS A 429 23.61 29.97 -8.01
CA HIS A 429 24.22 29.30 -6.86
C HIS A 429 23.46 28.02 -6.47
N LEU A 430 22.12 28.04 -6.56
CA LEU A 430 21.28 26.85 -6.33
C LEU A 430 21.32 25.85 -7.49
N SER A 431 21.52 26.34 -8.73
CA SER A 431 21.71 25.51 -9.92
C SER A 431 23.11 24.89 -9.95
N GLN A 432 24.16 25.60 -9.50
CA GLN A 432 25.51 25.03 -9.40
C GLN A 432 25.65 23.97 -8.29
N MET A 433 24.91 24.06 -7.18
CA MET A 433 24.84 22.96 -6.20
C MET A 433 24.12 21.71 -6.75
N ASN A 434 23.11 21.90 -7.60
CA ASN A 434 22.39 20.78 -8.24
C ASN A 434 23.12 20.20 -9.48
N PHE A 435 23.98 20.95 -10.16
CA PHE A 435 24.69 20.47 -11.35
C PHE A 435 26.06 19.84 -11.04
N SER A 436 26.72 20.27 -9.96
CA SER A 436 27.98 19.66 -9.48
C SER A 436 27.78 18.27 -8.86
N SER A 437 26.56 17.92 -8.48
CA SER A 437 26.16 16.58 -8.00
C SER A 437 25.73 15.63 -9.13
N ILE A 438 25.42 16.15 -10.33
CA ILE A 438 25.03 15.35 -11.51
C ILE A 438 26.25 15.02 -12.40
N SER A 439 27.30 15.84 -12.39
CA SER A 439 28.48 15.64 -13.24
C SER A 439 29.53 14.64 -12.70
N ARG A 440 29.33 14.04 -11.52
CA ARG A 440 30.18 12.94 -10.98
C ARG A 440 29.67 11.51 -11.25
N SER A 441 28.60 11.33 -12.01
CA SER A 441 27.97 10.00 -12.21
C SER A 441 27.96 9.47 -13.66
N LEU A 442 28.79 10.01 -14.54
CA LEU A 442 29.05 9.41 -15.86
C LEU A 442 30.38 8.65 -15.83
N PRO A 443 30.39 7.30 -15.87
CA PRO A 443 31.61 6.58 -16.18
C PRO A 443 31.98 6.83 -17.64
N SER A 444 33.19 7.32 -17.85
CA SER A 444 33.82 7.42 -19.17
C SER A 444 33.86 6.04 -19.82
N SER A 445 33.10 5.86 -20.88
CA SER A 445 33.29 4.77 -21.84
C SER A 445 34.61 4.97 -22.57
N SER A 446 35.61 4.17 -22.23
CA SER A 446 36.83 3.99 -23.04
C SER A 446 36.60 2.81 -24.00
N PRO A 447 37.03 2.91 -25.27
CA PRO A 447 36.84 1.86 -26.26
C PRO A 447 37.93 0.80 -26.12
N LEU A 448 37.53 -0.46 -26.17
CA LEU A 448 38.22 -1.59 -26.83
C LEU A 448 37.32 -2.82 -26.80
#